data_AF-A0A832Q708-F1
#
_entry.id   AF-A0A832Q708-F1
#
_cell.length_a   1.000
_cell.length_b   1.000
_cell.length_c   1.000
_cell.angle_alpha   90.00
_cell.angle_beta   90.00
_cell.angle_gamma   90.00
#
_symmetry.space_group_name_H-M   'P 1'
#
loop_
_entity.id
_entity.type
_entity.pdbx_description
1 polymer ?
#
loop_
_entity_poly.entity_id
_entity_poly.type
_entity_poly.pdbx_seq_one_letter_code
_entity_poly.pdbx_strand_id
1 'polypeptide(L)'
;MTSPRPLLLCTDMDRTVIPNGPQPEHPGARRSLRAFCADGEVVLVYVTGRHRQLVEAAVTEFDLPQPDFVISDVGTRMYAVSGERWDELSLWQDEIAVDWKGRSHADLQQLLAGIADLQLQEVTKQSRYKLSYYVPLHCDHEAVIREAQQRLQRADVAAALVWSIDEPANIGLLDVLPQSATKLHALLSLQRYLGFADEDVLFAGDSGNDMPVLVSKVRSVLVNNASAEIKKSAVKAAQANGNAASLYLAEEGCPLAMNGNYSAGVLQGVWHYAPHFRELLATVVAAPDVLAERQPRNGWSEKARSGEDQPHG
;
A
#
# COMPACT_ATOMS: atom_id res chain seq x y z
N MET A 1 -4.36 29.40 17.85
CA MET A 1 -3.30 28.43 17.50
C MET A 1 -3.99 27.38 16.66
N THR A 2 -3.69 27.31 15.37
CA THR A 2 -4.18 26.22 14.51
C THR A 2 -3.59 24.92 15.05
N SER A 3 -4.42 23.94 15.39
CA SER A 3 -3.95 22.59 15.69
C SER A 3 -3.00 22.15 14.57
N PRO A 4 -1.88 21.47 14.90
CA PRO A 4 -1.02 20.94 13.86
C PRO A 4 -1.85 19.98 12.97
N ARG A 5 -1.59 20.03 11.66
CA ARG A 5 -2.30 19.20 10.68
C ARG A 5 -1.43 17.96 10.41
N PRO A 6 -1.79 16.80 10.95
CA PRO A 6 -1.01 15.60 10.74
C PRO A 6 -1.17 15.11 9.30
N LEU A 7 -0.24 14.30 8.82
CA LEU A 7 -0.27 13.66 7.51
C LEU A 7 -0.16 12.14 7.67
N LEU A 8 -1.17 11.43 7.19
CA LEU A 8 -1.08 9.99 6.95
C LEU A 8 -0.50 9.76 5.55
N LEU A 9 0.81 9.58 5.49
CA LEU A 9 1.54 9.32 4.25
C LEU A 9 1.56 7.82 3.98
N CYS A 10 0.65 7.37 3.12
CA CYS A 10 0.61 6.00 2.63
C CYS A 10 1.41 5.87 1.34
N THR A 11 2.24 4.85 1.21
CA THR A 11 3.01 4.63 -0.01
C THR A 11 3.16 3.15 -0.31
N ASP A 12 3.03 2.79 -1.59
CA ASP A 12 3.59 1.53 -2.07
C ASP A 12 5.12 1.51 -1.89
N MET A 13 5.72 0.32 -1.98
CA MET A 13 7.16 0.13 -1.80
C MET A 13 7.89 -0.03 -3.13
N ASP A 14 7.65 -1.12 -3.85
CA ASP A 14 8.37 -1.49 -5.06
C ASP A 14 8.12 -0.46 -6.16
N ARG A 15 9.19 0.04 -6.77
CA ARG A 15 9.15 1.10 -7.77
C ARG A 15 8.42 2.40 -7.32
N THR A 16 8.14 2.56 -6.03
CA THR A 16 7.55 3.77 -5.44
C THR A 16 8.48 4.43 -4.43
N VAL A 17 8.89 3.74 -3.35
CA VAL A 17 10.00 4.25 -2.48
C VAL A 17 11.27 3.43 -2.65
N ILE A 18 11.16 2.19 -3.15
CA ILE A 18 12.27 1.33 -3.53
C ILE A 18 12.61 1.62 -5.00
N PRO A 19 13.83 2.07 -5.32
CA PRO A 19 14.26 2.34 -6.69
C PRO A 19 14.75 1.06 -7.40
N ASN A 20 13.93 0.01 -7.43
CA ASN A 20 14.22 -1.26 -8.11
C ASN A 20 13.66 -1.31 -9.54
N GLY A 21 13.40 -0.14 -10.15
CA GLY A 21 13.03 -0.01 -11.56
C GLY A 21 14.19 0.50 -12.42
N PRO A 22 14.00 0.57 -13.75
CA PRO A 22 15.06 1.00 -14.68
C PRO A 22 15.29 2.52 -14.69
N GLN A 23 14.35 3.32 -14.19
CA GLN A 23 14.49 4.77 -14.12
C GLN A 23 15.45 5.17 -12.99
N PRO A 24 16.25 6.25 -13.14
CA PRO A 24 17.16 6.70 -12.09
C PRO A 24 16.42 7.39 -10.94
N GLU A 25 16.86 7.12 -9.72
CA GLU A 25 16.43 7.87 -8.53
C GLU A 25 17.25 9.17 -8.38
N HIS A 26 16.61 10.24 -7.89
CA HIS A 26 17.34 11.43 -7.50
C HIS A 26 18.25 11.16 -6.27
N PRO A 27 19.55 11.53 -6.28
CA PRO A 27 20.52 11.12 -5.25
C PRO A 27 20.18 11.48 -3.79
N GLY A 28 19.33 12.49 -3.59
CA GLY A 28 18.88 12.94 -2.27
C GLY A 28 17.47 12.45 -1.87
N ALA A 29 16.76 11.72 -2.74
CA ALA A 29 15.33 11.46 -2.56
C ALA A 29 15.02 10.65 -1.29
N ARG A 30 15.65 9.48 -1.10
CA ARG A 30 15.43 8.65 0.10
C ARG A 30 15.90 9.32 1.39
N ARG A 31 17.03 10.03 1.38
CA ARG A 31 17.49 10.80 2.56
C ARG A 31 16.50 11.91 2.94
N SER A 32 15.97 12.62 1.94
CA SER A 32 14.95 13.65 2.15
C SER A 32 13.64 13.06 2.65
N LEU A 33 13.22 11.91 2.12
CA LEU A 33 12.04 11.19 2.60
C LEU A 33 12.20 10.71 4.04
N ARG A 34 13.37 10.17 4.39
CA ARG A 34 13.72 9.76 5.75
C ARG A 34 13.62 10.94 6.72
N ALA A 35 14.24 12.07 6.38
CA ALA A 35 14.20 13.28 7.20
C ALA A 35 12.79 13.87 7.29
N PHE A 36 12.01 13.84 6.21
CA PHE A 36 10.61 14.29 6.22
C PHE A 36 9.75 13.44 7.17
N CYS A 37 9.87 12.11 7.11
CA CYS A 37 9.10 11.19 7.95
C CYS A 37 9.53 11.21 9.43
N ALA A 38 10.64 11.87 9.76
CA ALA A 38 11.09 12.06 11.14
C ALA A 38 10.26 13.11 11.90
N ASP A 39 9.53 13.98 11.18
CA ASP A 39 8.63 14.97 11.77
C ASP A 39 7.46 14.33 12.52
N GLY A 40 7.12 14.86 13.70
CA GLY A 40 6.12 14.29 14.60
C GLY A 40 4.68 14.26 14.03
N GLU A 41 4.40 15.09 13.04
CA GLU A 41 3.10 15.20 12.37
C GLU A 41 2.95 14.22 11.19
N VAL A 42 4.03 13.54 10.77
CA VAL A 42 3.99 12.60 9.65
C VAL A 42 3.87 11.16 10.16
N VAL A 43 2.76 10.51 9.84
CA VAL A 43 2.53 9.08 10.09
C VAL A 43 2.76 8.32 8.79
N LEU A 44 3.83 7.51 8.74
CA LEU A 44 4.21 6.76 7.54
C LEU A 44 3.56 5.37 7.53
N VAL A 45 2.92 5.04 6.41
CA VAL A 45 2.32 3.73 6.17
C VAL A 45 2.88 3.11 4.89
N TYR A 46 3.47 1.92 4.99
CA TYR A 46 3.77 1.13 3.80
C TYR A 46 2.57 0.28 3.40
N VAL A 47 2.13 0.37 2.15
CA VAL A 47 0.97 -0.35 1.59
C VAL A 47 1.42 -1.24 0.43
N THR A 48 1.78 -2.48 0.74
CA THR A 48 2.59 -3.34 -0.14
C THR A 48 2.06 -4.76 -0.27
N GLY A 49 2.41 -5.42 -1.37
CA GLY A 49 2.22 -6.86 -1.56
C GLY A 49 3.23 -7.71 -0.79
N ARG A 50 4.34 -7.12 -0.30
CA ARG A 50 5.35 -7.80 0.51
C ARG A 50 4.74 -8.31 1.81
N HIS A 51 5.20 -9.48 2.27
CA HIS A 51 4.95 -9.93 3.63
C HIS A 51 5.93 -9.26 4.60
N ARG A 52 5.64 -9.29 5.90
CA ARG A 52 6.40 -8.60 6.96
C ARG A 52 7.92 -8.68 6.82
N GLN A 53 8.48 -9.89 6.69
CA GLN A 53 9.94 -10.08 6.63
C GLN A 53 10.59 -9.39 5.42
N LEU A 54 9.91 -9.35 4.27
CA LEU A 54 10.38 -8.62 3.09
C LEU A 54 10.27 -7.11 3.23
N VAL A 55 9.34 -6.63 4.06
CA VAL A 55 9.26 -5.21 4.42
C VAL A 55 10.43 -4.85 5.34
N GLU A 56 10.66 -5.62 6.41
CA GLU A 56 11.79 -5.42 7.34
C GLU A 56 13.13 -5.43 6.60
N ALA A 57 13.34 -6.41 5.71
CA ALA A 57 14.53 -6.50 4.88
C ALA A 57 14.68 -5.27 3.96
N ALA A 58 13.61 -4.85 3.27
CA ALA A 58 13.65 -3.69 2.39
C ALA A 58 13.92 -2.37 3.14
N VAL A 59 13.33 -2.20 4.32
CA VAL A 59 13.59 -1.01 5.16
C VAL A 59 15.07 -0.88 5.48
N THR A 60 15.72 -2.01 5.76
CA THR A 60 17.16 -2.08 6.07
C THR A 60 18.02 -1.91 4.81
N GLU A 61 17.74 -2.68 3.77
CA GLU A 61 18.53 -2.73 2.53
C GLU A 61 18.53 -1.39 1.78
N PHE A 62 17.36 -0.75 1.69
CA PHE A 62 17.19 0.48 0.93
C PHE A 62 17.32 1.75 1.77
N ASP A 63 17.68 1.63 3.05
CA ASP A 63 17.74 2.76 3.98
C ASP A 63 16.44 3.58 3.95
N LEU A 64 15.30 2.93 4.14
CA LEU A 64 13.99 3.59 4.18
C LEU A 64 13.62 4.07 5.59
N PRO A 65 12.79 5.11 5.75
CA PRO A 65 12.24 5.48 7.05
C PRO A 65 11.51 4.32 7.72
N GLN A 66 11.64 4.23 9.04
CA GLN A 66 10.86 3.27 9.82
C GLN A 66 9.38 3.64 9.74
N PRO A 67 8.49 2.73 9.33
CA PRO A 67 7.07 3.03 9.24
C PRO A 67 6.46 3.17 10.64
N ASP A 68 5.31 3.83 10.70
CA ASP A 68 4.40 3.79 11.84
C ASP A 68 3.42 2.62 11.71
N PHE A 69 2.98 2.34 10.47
CA PHE A 69 2.10 1.22 10.15
C PHE A 69 2.52 0.52 8.86
N VAL A 70 2.15 -0.74 8.73
CA VAL A 70 2.33 -1.50 7.49
C VAL A 70 1.07 -2.27 7.16
N ILE A 71 0.57 -2.03 5.96
CA ILE A 71 -0.46 -2.81 5.29
C ILE A 71 0.28 -3.78 4.35
N SER A 72 0.36 -5.06 4.73
CA SER A 72 1.13 -6.09 4.02
C SER A 72 0.22 -7.09 3.31
N ASP A 73 0.82 -8.02 2.57
CA ASP A 73 0.13 -9.16 1.97
C ASP A 73 -1.07 -8.73 1.12
N VAL A 74 -0.85 -7.70 0.30
CA VAL A 74 -1.83 -7.13 -0.65
C VAL A 74 -3.05 -6.54 0.07
N GLY A 75 -2.87 -6.07 1.30
CA GLY A 75 -3.96 -5.47 2.08
C GLY A 75 -4.71 -6.45 2.97
N THR A 76 -4.21 -7.66 3.17
CA THR A 76 -4.86 -8.62 4.09
C THR A 76 -4.37 -8.54 5.52
N ARG A 77 -3.25 -7.86 5.81
CA ARG A 77 -2.72 -7.71 7.18
C ARG A 77 -2.30 -6.28 7.45
N MET A 78 -2.44 -5.87 8.71
CA MET A 78 -2.06 -4.55 9.18
C MET A 78 -1.25 -4.65 10.46
N TYR A 79 -0.17 -3.88 10.56
CA TYR A 79 0.66 -3.82 11.75
C TYR A 79 0.86 -2.39 12.20
N ALA A 80 0.82 -2.16 13.51
CA ALA A 80 1.43 -1.02 14.16
C ALA A 80 2.90 -1.33 14.47
N VAL A 81 3.80 -0.41 14.13
CA VAL A 81 5.26 -0.62 14.23
C VAL A 81 5.87 0.30 15.29
N SER A 82 6.76 -0.26 16.10
CA SER A 82 7.45 0.44 17.19
C SER A 82 8.87 -0.08 17.37
N GLY A 83 9.83 0.51 16.66
CA GLY A 83 11.16 -0.07 16.57
C GLY A 83 11.06 -1.48 15.97
N GLU A 84 11.52 -2.49 16.70
CA GLU A 84 11.48 -3.89 16.26
C GLU A 84 10.14 -4.59 16.56
N ARG A 85 9.23 -3.94 17.30
CA ARG A 85 7.93 -4.51 17.66
C ARG A 85 6.90 -4.25 16.57
N TRP A 86 6.20 -5.30 16.17
CA TRP A 86 5.11 -5.28 15.19
C TRP A 86 3.87 -5.92 15.82
N ASP A 87 2.87 -5.09 16.10
CA ASP A 87 1.59 -5.53 16.66
C ASP A 87 0.55 -5.60 15.53
N GLU A 88 0.03 -6.79 15.25
CA GLU A 88 -1.00 -6.98 14.22
C GLU A 88 -2.35 -6.44 14.70
N LEU A 89 -3.01 -5.64 13.85
CA LEU A 89 -4.31 -5.04 14.15
C LEU A 89 -5.43 -6.04 13.83
N SER A 90 -6.06 -6.60 14.86
CA SER A 90 -7.15 -7.58 14.71
C SER A 90 -8.41 -7.00 14.08
N LEU A 91 -8.71 -5.72 14.31
CA LEU A 91 -9.89 -5.04 13.76
C LEU A 91 -10.02 -5.24 12.24
N TRP A 92 -8.90 -5.12 11.51
CA TRP A 92 -8.90 -5.30 10.06
C TRP A 92 -9.20 -6.74 9.65
N GLN A 93 -8.73 -7.73 10.42
CA GLN A 93 -9.02 -9.14 10.17
C GLN A 93 -10.53 -9.40 10.28
N ASP A 94 -11.20 -8.76 11.23
CA ASP A 94 -12.65 -8.92 11.44
C ASP A 94 -13.45 -8.21 10.34
N GLU A 95 -13.00 -7.04 9.88
CA GLU A 95 -13.63 -6.32 8.76
C GLU A 95 -13.62 -7.16 7.46
N ILE A 96 -12.51 -7.82 7.12
CA ILE A 96 -12.43 -8.61 5.87
C ILE A 96 -12.98 -10.04 6.03
N ALA A 97 -13.14 -10.54 7.25
CA ALA A 97 -13.65 -11.89 7.52
C ALA A 97 -15.08 -12.10 6.98
N VAL A 98 -15.89 -11.03 6.97
CA VAL A 98 -17.31 -11.08 6.58
C VAL A 98 -17.50 -11.55 5.14
N ASP A 99 -16.52 -11.29 4.28
CA ASP A 99 -16.52 -11.67 2.87
C ASP A 99 -16.45 -13.19 2.67
N TRP A 100 -15.78 -13.88 3.60
CA TRP A 100 -15.66 -15.34 3.56
C TRP A 100 -16.83 -16.05 4.25
N LYS A 101 -17.84 -15.31 4.76
CA LYS A 101 -19.05 -15.85 5.41
C LYS A 101 -18.75 -16.88 6.50
N GLY A 102 -17.71 -16.64 7.30
CA GLY A 102 -17.30 -17.54 8.37
C GLY A 102 -16.53 -18.78 7.92
N ARG A 103 -16.21 -18.91 6.63
CA ARG A 103 -15.33 -19.98 6.13
C ARG A 103 -13.87 -19.67 6.45
N SER A 104 -13.13 -20.73 6.74
CA SER A 104 -11.70 -20.68 6.98
C SER A 104 -10.88 -20.81 5.69
N HIS A 105 -9.58 -20.51 5.79
CA HIS A 105 -8.60 -20.81 4.75
C HIS A 105 -8.68 -22.26 4.27
N ALA A 106 -8.82 -23.21 5.20
CA ALA A 106 -8.91 -24.63 4.87
C ALA A 106 -10.19 -24.98 4.10
N ASP A 107 -11.32 -24.33 4.43
CA ASP A 107 -12.58 -24.54 3.71
C ASP A 107 -12.47 -24.05 2.27
N LEU A 108 -11.88 -22.87 2.04
CA LEU A 108 -11.67 -22.35 0.68
C LEU A 108 -10.67 -23.20 -0.10
N GLN A 109 -9.59 -23.67 0.55
CA GLN A 109 -8.65 -24.60 -0.07
C GLN A 109 -9.37 -25.88 -0.56
N GLN A 110 -10.30 -26.42 0.24
CA GLN A 110 -11.11 -27.58 -0.15
C GLN A 110 -12.07 -27.26 -1.31
N LEU A 111 -12.69 -26.08 -1.33
CA LEU A 111 -13.55 -25.65 -2.44
C LEU A 111 -12.78 -25.59 -3.77
N LEU A 112 -11.54 -25.12 -3.72
CA LEU A 112 -10.67 -24.96 -4.88
C LEU A 112 -9.91 -26.24 -5.26
N ALA A 113 -9.97 -27.28 -4.42
CA ALA A 113 -9.27 -28.54 -4.67
C ALA A 113 -9.74 -29.20 -5.99
N GLY A 114 -8.77 -29.71 -6.76
CA GLY A 114 -9.04 -30.41 -8.02
C GLY A 114 -9.42 -29.51 -9.20
N ILE A 115 -9.28 -28.18 -9.10
CA ILE A 115 -9.20 -27.33 -10.28
C ILE A 115 -7.91 -27.68 -11.02
N ALA A 116 -8.00 -27.98 -12.33
CA ALA A 116 -6.85 -28.29 -13.14
C ALA A 116 -5.85 -27.13 -13.15
N ASP A 117 -4.55 -27.44 -13.15
CA ASP A 117 -3.43 -26.48 -13.23
C ASP A 117 -3.30 -25.48 -12.05
N LEU A 118 -4.18 -25.55 -11.06
CA LEU A 118 -4.12 -24.73 -9.85
C LEU A 118 -3.37 -25.45 -8.73
N GLN A 119 -2.13 -25.03 -8.46
CA GLN A 119 -1.25 -25.68 -7.47
C GLN A 119 -1.04 -24.80 -6.25
N LEU A 120 -1.28 -25.31 -5.04
CA LEU A 120 -1.10 -24.52 -3.82
C LEU A 120 0.39 -24.17 -3.61
N GLN A 121 0.68 -22.91 -3.29
CA GLN A 121 2.03 -22.48 -2.91
C GLN A 121 2.40 -22.99 -1.50
N GLU A 122 3.68 -22.91 -1.17
CA GLU A 122 4.21 -23.29 0.15
C GLU A 122 3.52 -22.56 1.32
N VAL A 123 3.55 -23.17 2.51
CA VAL A 123 2.85 -22.66 3.71
C VAL A 123 3.26 -21.23 4.09
N THR A 124 4.49 -20.82 3.75
CA THR A 124 5.01 -19.47 4.02
C THR A 124 4.37 -18.38 3.14
N LYS A 125 3.67 -18.75 2.08
CA LYS A 125 2.90 -17.84 1.21
C LYS A 125 1.43 -17.76 1.58
N GLN A 126 0.97 -18.65 2.46
CA GLN A 126 -0.40 -18.73 2.91
C GLN A 126 -0.62 -17.84 4.14
N SER A 127 -1.81 -17.26 4.25
CA SER A 127 -2.23 -16.53 5.46
C SER A 127 -3.70 -16.79 5.75
N ARG A 128 -4.18 -16.35 6.93
CA ARG A 128 -5.57 -16.57 7.38
C ARG A 128 -6.61 -16.17 6.32
N TYR A 129 -6.40 -15.06 5.63
CA TYR A 129 -7.28 -14.55 4.58
C TYR A 129 -6.59 -14.40 3.22
N LYS A 130 -5.63 -15.29 2.93
CA LYS A 130 -4.96 -15.35 1.63
C LYS A 130 -4.63 -16.79 1.26
N LEU A 131 -5.11 -17.21 0.09
CA LEU A 131 -4.68 -18.44 -0.56
C LEU A 131 -3.87 -18.10 -1.80
N SER A 132 -2.61 -18.51 -1.83
CA SER A 132 -1.73 -18.32 -2.99
C SER A 132 -1.53 -19.62 -3.75
N TYR A 133 -1.65 -19.53 -5.07
CA TYR A 133 -1.48 -20.65 -6.00
C TYR A 133 -0.48 -20.33 -7.10
N TYR A 134 0.17 -21.35 -7.62
CA TYR A 134 0.88 -21.35 -8.88
C TYR A 134 -0.05 -21.82 -10.00
N VAL A 135 0.07 -21.20 -11.16
CA VAL A 135 -0.64 -21.56 -12.39
C VAL A 135 0.35 -21.48 -13.56
N PRO A 136 0.60 -22.59 -14.30
CA PRO A 136 1.53 -22.58 -15.42
C PRO A 136 1.11 -21.58 -16.52
N LEU A 137 2.04 -20.79 -17.04
CA LEU A 137 1.73 -19.74 -18.04
C LEU A 137 1.24 -20.29 -19.40
N HIS A 138 1.43 -21.57 -19.66
CA HIS A 138 0.98 -22.23 -20.90
C HIS A 138 -0.48 -22.72 -20.82
N CYS A 139 -1.12 -22.68 -19.66
CA CYS A 139 -2.52 -23.07 -19.51
C CYS A 139 -3.47 -21.88 -19.77
N ASP A 140 -4.76 -22.19 -19.95
CA ASP A 140 -5.82 -21.17 -19.98
C ASP A 140 -6.11 -20.69 -18.55
N HIS A 141 -5.25 -19.78 -18.07
CA HIS A 141 -5.37 -19.19 -16.73
C HIS A 141 -6.72 -18.49 -16.52
N GLU A 142 -7.33 -17.93 -17.57
CA GLU A 142 -8.65 -17.33 -17.44
C GLU A 142 -9.72 -18.39 -17.14
N ALA A 143 -9.61 -19.59 -17.72
CA ALA A 143 -10.51 -20.70 -17.39
C ALA A 143 -10.33 -21.15 -15.92
N VAL A 144 -9.08 -21.21 -15.43
CA VAL A 144 -8.78 -21.52 -14.03
C VAL A 144 -9.41 -20.48 -13.09
N ILE A 145 -9.23 -19.18 -13.38
CA ILE A 145 -9.80 -18.08 -12.60
C ILE A 145 -11.34 -18.12 -12.63
N ARG A 146 -11.95 -18.35 -13.79
CA ARG A 146 -13.41 -18.45 -13.93
C ARG A 146 -13.97 -19.62 -13.12
N GLU A 147 -13.35 -20.79 -13.17
CA GLU A 147 -13.79 -21.95 -12.39
C GLU A 147 -13.65 -21.69 -10.88
N ALA A 148 -12.51 -21.13 -10.44
CA ALA A 148 -12.29 -20.75 -9.04
C ALA A 148 -13.35 -19.74 -8.56
N GLN A 149 -13.63 -18.70 -9.34
CA GLN A 149 -14.71 -17.73 -9.07
C GLN A 149 -16.07 -18.42 -8.93
N GLN A 150 -16.43 -19.32 -9.84
CA GLN A 150 -17.72 -20.01 -9.79
C GLN A 150 -17.85 -20.87 -8.52
N ARG A 151 -16.80 -21.59 -8.12
CA ARG A 151 -16.83 -22.42 -6.89
C ARG A 151 -16.98 -21.57 -5.63
N LEU A 152 -16.26 -20.45 -5.56
CA LEU A 152 -16.35 -19.52 -4.43
C LEU A 152 -17.74 -18.86 -4.35
N GLN A 153 -18.29 -18.42 -5.49
CA GLN A 153 -19.64 -17.86 -5.57
C GLN A 153 -20.73 -18.87 -5.16
N ARG A 154 -20.64 -20.14 -5.58
CA ARG A 154 -21.57 -21.20 -5.14
C ARG A 154 -21.55 -21.43 -3.63
N ALA A 155 -20.44 -21.09 -2.98
CA ALA A 155 -20.25 -21.20 -1.54
C ALA A 155 -20.55 -19.90 -0.77
N ASP A 156 -21.10 -18.89 -1.46
CA ASP A 156 -21.40 -17.53 -0.98
C ASP A 156 -20.15 -16.76 -0.51
N VAL A 157 -18.97 -17.09 -1.03
CA VAL A 157 -17.72 -16.41 -0.69
C VAL A 157 -17.51 -15.22 -1.63
N ALA A 158 -17.42 -14.02 -1.07
CA ALA A 158 -16.99 -12.82 -1.77
C ALA A 158 -15.46 -12.80 -1.84
N ALA A 159 -14.88 -13.14 -2.98
CA ALA A 159 -13.43 -13.18 -3.15
C ALA A 159 -12.95 -12.30 -4.31
N ALA A 160 -11.82 -11.66 -4.10
CA ALA A 160 -10.99 -11.10 -5.17
C ALA A 160 -9.96 -12.15 -5.59
N LEU A 161 -9.88 -12.40 -6.90
CA LEU A 161 -8.88 -13.27 -7.50
C LEU A 161 -7.87 -12.39 -8.25
N VAL A 162 -6.66 -12.31 -7.70
CA VAL A 162 -5.59 -11.44 -8.21
C VAL A 162 -4.60 -12.29 -8.98
N TRP A 163 -4.54 -12.06 -10.30
CA TRP A 163 -3.56 -12.67 -11.19
C TRP A 163 -2.30 -11.82 -11.28
N SER A 164 -1.15 -12.45 -11.19
CA SER A 164 0.15 -11.84 -11.52
C SER A 164 1.11 -12.88 -12.11
N ILE A 165 2.27 -12.43 -12.57
CA ILE A 165 3.31 -13.29 -13.15
C ILE A 165 4.60 -13.07 -12.35
N ASP A 166 5.21 -14.16 -11.91
CA ASP A 166 6.60 -14.16 -11.46
C ASP A 166 7.48 -14.33 -12.70
N GLU A 167 8.02 -13.22 -13.22
CA GLU A 167 8.85 -13.22 -14.43
C GLU A 167 10.14 -14.05 -14.25
N PRO A 168 10.90 -13.94 -13.13
CA PRO A 168 12.06 -14.79 -12.88
C PRO A 168 11.76 -16.29 -12.89
N ALA A 169 10.66 -16.71 -12.24
CA ALA A 169 10.27 -18.11 -12.17
C ALA A 169 9.45 -18.57 -13.40
N ASN A 170 9.08 -17.63 -14.28
CA ASN A 170 8.25 -17.85 -15.46
C ASN A 170 6.96 -18.63 -15.13
N ILE A 171 6.28 -18.23 -14.05
CA ILE A 171 5.06 -18.89 -13.54
C ILE A 171 3.98 -17.86 -13.20
N GLY A 172 2.72 -18.23 -13.41
CA GLY A 172 1.58 -17.43 -13.00
C GLY A 172 1.29 -17.60 -11.51
N LEU A 173 0.90 -16.52 -10.87
CA LEU A 173 0.49 -16.49 -9.47
C LEU A 173 -0.98 -16.11 -9.40
N LEU A 174 -1.74 -16.85 -8.60
CA LEU A 174 -3.14 -16.54 -8.32
C LEU A 174 -3.35 -16.43 -6.81
N ASP A 175 -3.68 -15.22 -6.36
CA ASP A 175 -4.05 -14.96 -4.97
C ASP A 175 -5.58 -14.88 -4.84
N VAL A 176 -6.15 -15.63 -3.90
CA VAL A 176 -7.55 -15.56 -3.49
C VAL A 176 -7.62 -14.83 -2.16
N LEU A 177 -8.25 -13.66 -2.16
CA LEU A 177 -8.36 -12.74 -1.04
C LEU A 177 -9.84 -12.45 -0.77
N PRO A 178 -10.23 -11.99 0.43
CA PRO A 178 -11.50 -11.30 0.62
C PRO A 178 -11.70 -10.20 -0.42
N GLN A 179 -12.92 -10.04 -0.94
CA GLN A 179 -13.20 -9.02 -1.95
C GLN A 179 -12.88 -7.59 -1.48
N SER A 180 -13.05 -7.33 -0.19
CA SER A 180 -12.73 -6.07 0.48
C SER A 180 -11.25 -5.92 0.82
N ALA A 181 -10.42 -6.96 0.73
CA ALA A 181 -8.99 -6.88 1.06
C ALA A 181 -8.17 -6.25 -0.09
N THR A 182 -8.43 -4.97 -0.37
CA THR A 182 -7.68 -4.17 -1.34
C THR A 182 -6.86 -3.09 -0.64
N LYS A 183 -5.80 -2.59 -1.29
CA LYS A 183 -5.00 -1.46 -0.78
C LYS A 183 -5.88 -0.27 -0.39
N LEU A 184 -6.92 0.03 -1.19
CA LEU A 184 -7.85 1.14 -0.91
C LEU A 184 -8.65 0.91 0.38
N HIS A 185 -9.35 -0.21 0.51
CA HIS A 185 -10.17 -0.45 1.71
C HIS A 185 -9.31 -0.57 2.96
N ALA A 186 -8.14 -1.21 2.86
CA ALA A 186 -7.20 -1.31 3.96
C ALA A 186 -6.73 0.08 4.42
N LEU A 187 -6.34 0.94 3.48
CA LEU A 187 -5.96 2.32 3.76
C LEU A 187 -7.11 3.11 4.40
N LEU A 188 -8.32 3.01 3.87
CA LEU A 188 -9.49 3.72 4.40
C LEU A 188 -9.88 3.20 5.80
N SER A 189 -9.72 1.90 6.06
CA SER A 189 -9.96 1.31 7.37
C SER A 189 -8.95 1.85 8.39
N LEU A 190 -7.67 1.87 8.05
CA LEU A 190 -6.62 2.45 8.89
C LEU A 190 -6.85 3.96 9.12
N GLN A 191 -7.22 4.71 8.08
CA GLN A 191 -7.58 6.13 8.19
C GLN A 191 -8.68 6.34 9.23
N ARG A 192 -9.78 5.57 9.15
CA ARG A 192 -10.91 5.66 10.11
C ARG A 192 -10.48 5.28 11.52
N TYR A 193 -9.73 4.19 11.66
CA TYR A 193 -9.24 3.70 12.94
C TYR A 193 -8.40 4.75 13.66
N LEU A 194 -7.50 5.40 12.93
CA LEU A 194 -6.67 6.46 13.48
C LEU A 194 -7.51 7.71 13.73
N GLY A 195 -8.39 8.10 12.79
CA GLY A 195 -9.23 9.29 12.87
C GLY A 195 -8.68 10.46 12.03
N PHE A 196 -8.02 10.16 10.92
CA PHE A 196 -7.51 11.17 9.97
C PHE A 196 -8.62 11.69 9.05
N ALA A 197 -8.65 13.00 8.81
CA ALA A 197 -9.54 13.61 7.83
C ALA A 197 -9.11 13.24 6.40
N ASP A 198 -10.05 13.28 5.44
CA ASP A 198 -9.78 12.92 4.04
C ASP A 198 -8.67 13.79 3.42
N GLU A 199 -8.57 15.06 3.80
CA GLU A 199 -7.51 15.98 3.36
C GLU A 199 -6.13 15.68 3.93
N ASP A 200 -6.04 14.95 5.03
CA ASP A 200 -4.81 14.65 5.75
C ASP A 200 -4.21 13.29 5.34
N VAL A 201 -4.79 12.63 4.33
CA VAL A 201 -4.30 11.36 3.77
C VAL A 201 -3.72 11.61 2.38
N LEU A 202 -2.52 11.08 2.16
CA LEU A 202 -1.87 11.06 0.85
C LEU A 202 -1.41 9.64 0.55
N PHE A 203 -1.75 9.15 -0.64
CA PHE A 203 -1.23 7.90 -1.17
C PHE A 203 -0.19 8.12 -2.28
N ALA A 204 0.85 7.29 -2.35
CA ALA A 204 1.79 7.25 -3.46
C ALA A 204 1.90 5.84 -4.04
N GLY A 205 1.93 5.72 -5.36
CA GLY A 205 2.07 4.45 -6.07
C GLY A 205 2.65 4.60 -7.48
N ASP A 206 2.89 3.49 -8.17
CA ASP A 206 3.54 3.44 -9.50
C ASP A 206 2.78 2.63 -10.55
N SER A 207 1.91 1.69 -10.15
CA SER A 207 1.47 0.62 -11.03
C SER A 207 -0.01 0.21 -10.90
N GLY A 208 -0.40 -0.85 -11.61
CA GLY A 208 -1.80 -1.25 -11.78
C GLY A 208 -2.48 -1.70 -10.48
N ASN A 209 -1.72 -2.28 -9.53
CA ASN A 209 -2.26 -2.69 -8.22
C ASN A 209 -2.64 -1.49 -7.33
N ASP A 210 -2.11 -0.31 -7.64
CA ASP A 210 -2.40 0.96 -6.96
C ASP A 210 -3.60 1.69 -7.57
N MET A 211 -4.01 1.31 -8.78
CA MET A 211 -5.09 1.96 -9.53
C MET A 211 -6.36 2.17 -8.71
N PRO A 212 -6.87 1.22 -7.91
CA PRO A 212 -8.04 1.46 -7.07
C PRO A 212 -7.89 2.67 -6.14
N VAL A 213 -6.69 2.91 -5.60
CA VAL A 213 -6.41 4.08 -4.76
C VAL A 213 -6.25 5.33 -5.62
N LEU A 214 -5.43 5.26 -6.68
CA LEU A 214 -5.10 6.37 -7.57
C LEU A 214 -6.34 7.01 -8.24
N VAL A 215 -7.42 6.26 -8.43
CA VAL A 215 -8.66 6.72 -9.09
C VAL A 215 -9.81 6.96 -8.11
N SER A 216 -9.53 6.86 -6.80
CA SER A 216 -10.48 7.13 -5.72
C SER A 216 -10.45 8.59 -5.28
N LYS A 217 -11.26 8.94 -4.27
CA LYS A 217 -11.24 10.28 -3.66
C LYS A 217 -9.95 10.60 -2.88
N VAL A 218 -9.16 9.58 -2.52
CA VAL A 218 -7.92 9.73 -1.76
C VAL A 218 -6.91 10.54 -2.57
N ARG A 219 -6.36 11.60 -1.99
CA ARG A 219 -5.29 12.38 -2.63
C ARG A 219 -4.12 11.45 -2.91
N SER A 220 -3.71 11.41 -4.16
CA SER A 220 -2.81 10.40 -4.67
C SER A 220 -1.77 11.02 -5.58
N VAL A 221 -0.53 10.55 -5.46
CA VAL A 221 0.54 10.84 -6.42
C VAL A 221 0.93 9.55 -7.16
N LEU A 222 0.92 9.64 -8.48
CA LEU A 222 1.53 8.63 -9.35
C LEU A 222 2.96 9.06 -9.65
N VAL A 223 3.94 8.29 -9.18
CA VAL A 223 5.37 8.65 -9.30
C VAL A 223 5.82 8.68 -10.77
N ASN A 224 6.84 9.49 -11.09
CA ASN A 224 7.19 9.81 -12.47
C ASN A 224 7.74 8.58 -13.24
N ASN A 225 8.28 7.58 -12.54
CA ASN A 225 8.76 6.33 -13.14
C ASN A 225 7.63 5.34 -13.50
N ALA A 226 6.36 5.67 -13.20
CA ALA A 226 5.22 4.92 -13.70
C ALA A 226 5.20 4.90 -15.24
N SER A 227 4.73 3.80 -15.84
CA SER A 227 4.69 3.68 -17.30
C SER A 227 3.70 4.69 -17.91
N ALA A 228 3.92 5.06 -19.17
CA ALA A 228 3.01 5.96 -19.89
C ALA A 228 1.58 5.38 -19.98
N GLU A 229 1.45 4.06 -20.08
CA GLU A 229 0.17 3.36 -20.09
C GLU A 229 -0.57 3.49 -18.75
N ILE A 230 0.14 3.30 -17.63
CA ILE A 230 -0.44 3.48 -16.30
C ILE A 230 -0.84 4.93 -16.08
N LYS A 231 0.01 5.91 -16.43
CA LYS A 231 -0.32 7.35 -16.33
C LYS A 231 -1.59 7.70 -17.12
N LYS A 232 -1.67 7.25 -18.37
CA LYS A 232 -2.84 7.49 -19.24
C LYS A 232 -4.11 6.84 -18.68
N SER A 233 -4.00 5.60 -18.21
CA SER A 233 -5.12 4.84 -17.63
C SER A 233 -5.61 5.48 -16.33
N ALA A 234 -4.70 5.89 -15.45
CA ALA A 234 -5.00 6.59 -14.20
C ALA A 234 -5.76 7.89 -14.44
N VAL A 235 -5.26 8.76 -15.33
CA VAL A 235 -5.93 10.04 -15.66
C VAL A 235 -7.34 9.79 -16.21
N LYS A 236 -7.48 8.87 -17.17
CA LYS A 236 -8.79 8.56 -17.77
C LYS A 236 -9.78 8.03 -16.73
N ALA A 237 -9.34 7.10 -15.89
CA ALA A 237 -10.20 6.50 -14.87
C ALA A 237 -10.53 7.48 -13.73
N ALA A 238 -9.57 8.29 -13.26
CA ALA A 238 -9.82 9.33 -12.26
C ALA A 238 -10.84 10.36 -12.77
N GLN A 239 -10.75 10.78 -14.04
CA GLN A 239 -11.75 11.66 -14.67
C GLN A 239 -13.13 11.01 -14.74
N ALA A 240 -13.21 9.76 -15.21
CA ALA A 240 -14.47 9.03 -15.29
C ALA A 240 -15.15 8.86 -13.92
N ASN A 241 -14.36 8.72 -12.86
CA ASN A 241 -14.84 8.57 -11.49
C ASN A 241 -15.11 9.92 -10.78
N GLY A 242 -14.89 11.06 -11.44
CA GLY A 242 -15.05 12.39 -10.83
C GLY A 242 -13.95 12.79 -9.83
N ASN A 243 -12.84 12.04 -9.81
CA ASN A 243 -11.73 12.20 -8.85
C ASN A 243 -10.47 12.79 -9.48
N ALA A 244 -10.58 13.50 -10.61
CA ALA A 244 -9.43 14.06 -11.31
C ALA A 244 -8.57 15.00 -10.43
N ALA A 245 -9.20 15.72 -9.49
CA ALA A 245 -8.50 16.62 -8.56
C ALA A 245 -7.74 15.88 -7.44
N SER A 246 -7.99 14.58 -7.25
CA SER A 246 -7.31 13.74 -6.27
C SER A 246 -6.09 13.01 -6.86
N LEU A 247 -5.83 13.12 -8.16
CA LEU A 247 -4.66 12.49 -8.81
C LEU A 247 -3.65 13.55 -9.27
N TYR A 248 -2.45 13.48 -8.72
CA TYR A 248 -1.30 14.26 -9.16
C TYR A 248 -0.29 13.34 -9.86
N LEU A 249 0.22 13.75 -11.03
CA LEU A 249 1.30 13.06 -11.72
C LEU A 249 2.61 13.73 -11.35
N ALA A 250 3.53 13.00 -10.72
CA ALA A 250 4.86 13.53 -10.47
C ALA A 250 5.60 13.73 -11.80
N GLU A 251 6.39 14.79 -11.87
CA GLU A 251 7.04 15.25 -13.10
C GLU A 251 8.44 15.79 -12.82
N GLU A 252 9.21 16.01 -13.87
CA GLU A 252 10.47 16.75 -13.77
C GLU A 252 10.21 18.25 -13.60
N GLY A 253 11.18 18.99 -13.04
CA GLY A 253 11.08 20.44 -12.93
C GLY A 253 10.17 20.94 -11.80
N CYS A 254 9.86 20.08 -10.82
CA CYS A 254 9.12 20.50 -9.63
C CYS A 254 9.92 21.51 -8.76
N PRO A 255 9.27 22.26 -7.85
CA PRO A 255 9.95 23.20 -6.95
C PRO A 255 11.02 22.57 -6.03
N LEU A 256 10.98 21.26 -5.82
CA LEU A 256 11.99 20.53 -5.05
C LEU A 256 13.26 20.20 -5.88
N ALA A 257 13.31 20.59 -7.16
CA ALA A 257 14.42 20.32 -8.08
C ALA A 257 14.79 18.82 -8.19
N MET A 258 13.79 17.93 -8.05
CA MET A 258 13.95 16.49 -8.21
C MET A 258 13.24 15.96 -9.45
N ASN A 259 13.60 14.75 -9.89
CA ASN A 259 13.07 14.12 -11.11
C ASN A 259 11.69 13.46 -10.97
N GLY A 260 11.07 13.50 -9.78
CA GLY A 260 9.76 12.91 -9.51
C GLY A 260 9.71 11.38 -9.50
N ASN A 261 10.84 10.70 -9.70
CA ASN A 261 10.91 9.24 -9.65
C ASN A 261 11.00 8.76 -8.20
N TYR A 262 10.35 7.64 -7.92
CA TYR A 262 10.35 6.97 -6.63
C TYR A 262 10.03 7.94 -5.48
N SER A 263 10.86 7.94 -4.41
CA SER A 263 10.73 8.80 -3.24
C SER A 263 10.64 10.29 -3.58
N ALA A 264 11.23 10.75 -4.70
CA ALA A 264 11.08 12.13 -5.14
C ALA A 264 9.65 12.46 -5.56
N GLY A 265 8.94 11.52 -6.20
CA GLY A 265 7.54 11.66 -6.56
C GLY A 265 6.64 11.70 -5.32
N VAL A 266 6.94 10.88 -4.31
CA VAL A 266 6.24 10.91 -3.01
C VAL A 266 6.32 12.33 -2.40
N LEU A 267 7.53 12.91 -2.31
CA LEU A 267 7.74 14.26 -1.78
C LEU A 267 7.06 15.34 -2.61
N GLN A 268 7.00 15.19 -3.93
CA GLN A 268 6.22 16.10 -4.78
C GLN A 268 4.71 16.02 -4.49
N GLY A 269 4.18 14.83 -4.23
CA GLY A 269 2.78 14.66 -3.81
C GLY A 269 2.49 15.43 -2.52
N VAL A 270 3.39 15.33 -1.54
CA VAL A 270 3.30 16.10 -0.28
C VAL A 270 3.33 17.60 -0.57
N TRP A 271 4.28 18.06 -1.39
CA TRP A 271 4.40 19.47 -1.77
C TRP A 271 3.11 20.01 -2.43
N HIS A 272 2.47 19.20 -3.26
CA HIS A 272 1.25 19.53 -3.97
C HIS A 272 0.05 19.64 -3.03
N TYR A 273 -0.23 18.59 -2.25
CA TYR A 273 -1.46 18.48 -1.45
C TYR A 273 -1.37 19.05 -0.04
N ALA A 274 -0.18 19.11 0.55
CA ALA A 274 0.04 19.51 1.94
C ALA A 274 0.94 20.75 2.03
N PRO A 275 0.43 21.95 1.67
CA PRO A 275 1.23 23.17 1.55
C PRO A 275 1.90 23.61 2.86
N HIS A 276 1.36 23.20 4.01
CA HIS A 276 1.92 23.47 5.33
C HIS A 276 3.24 22.75 5.59
N PHE A 277 3.57 21.69 4.84
CA PHE A 277 4.86 21.00 4.91
C PHE A 277 5.93 21.56 3.96
N ARG A 278 5.63 22.60 3.16
CA ARG A 278 6.58 23.09 2.13
C ARG A 278 7.88 23.63 2.72
N GLU A 279 7.82 24.32 3.86
CA GLU A 279 9.02 24.83 4.53
C GLU A 279 9.90 23.69 5.06
N LEU A 280 9.27 22.67 5.67
CA LEU A 280 9.96 21.45 6.09
C LEU A 280 10.58 20.73 4.89
N LEU A 281 9.82 20.53 3.81
CA LEU A 281 10.28 19.89 2.58
C LEU A 281 11.49 20.64 1.98
N ALA A 282 11.42 21.96 1.88
CA ALA A 282 12.54 22.77 1.39
C ALA A 282 13.80 22.58 2.25
N THR A 283 13.62 22.48 3.57
CA THR A 283 14.72 22.26 4.53
C THR A 283 15.33 20.88 4.37
N VAL A 284 14.53 19.81 4.37
CA VAL A 284 15.03 18.43 4.28
C VAL A 284 15.62 18.11 2.91
N VAL A 285 15.16 18.77 1.83
CA VAL A 285 15.75 18.61 0.50
C VAL A 285 17.10 19.31 0.39
N ALA A 286 17.25 20.48 1.03
CA ALA A 286 18.52 21.21 1.03
C ALA A 286 19.58 20.57 1.96
N ALA A 287 19.16 20.07 3.12
CA ALA A 287 20.05 19.54 4.17
C ALA A 287 19.40 18.37 4.94
N PRO A 288 19.27 17.18 4.33
CA PRO A 288 18.56 16.04 4.93
C PRO A 288 19.20 15.53 6.23
N ASP A 289 20.51 15.70 6.41
CA ASP A 289 21.24 15.14 7.56
C ASP A 289 21.01 15.93 8.86
N VAL A 290 20.38 17.11 8.79
CA VAL A 290 20.17 18.00 9.95
C VAL A 290 18.94 17.60 10.79
N LEU A 291 18.00 16.85 10.23
CA LEU A 291 16.69 16.57 10.84
C LEU A 291 16.41 15.07 11.06
N ALA A 292 17.47 14.25 11.09
CA ALA A 292 17.34 12.79 11.07
C ALA A 292 16.82 12.15 12.38
N GLU A 293 16.73 12.90 13.48
CA GLU A 293 16.17 12.38 14.74
C GLU A 293 14.64 12.38 14.70
N ARG A 294 14.05 11.18 14.83
CA ARG A 294 12.61 10.99 14.83
C ARG A 294 11.98 11.66 16.05
N GLN A 295 11.07 12.59 15.80
CA GLN A 295 10.28 13.25 16.83
C GLN A 295 9.19 12.30 17.35
N PRO A 296 8.80 12.43 18.64
CA PRO A 296 7.70 11.65 19.19
C PRO A 296 6.40 11.93 18.41
N ARG A 297 5.64 10.87 18.14
CA ARG A 297 4.33 10.99 17.48
C ARG A 297 3.29 11.51 18.47
N ASN A 298 2.30 12.24 17.96
CA ASN A 298 1.14 12.73 18.72
C ASN A 298 0.13 11.62 19.11
N GLY A 299 0.58 10.53 19.76
CA GLY A 299 -0.28 9.52 20.37
C GLY A 299 -0.89 8.45 19.43
N TRP A 300 -0.69 8.52 18.12
CA TRP A 300 -1.27 7.55 17.16
C TRP A 300 -0.80 6.11 17.38
N SER A 301 0.49 5.93 17.66
CA SER A 301 1.07 4.60 17.93
C SER A 301 0.64 4.04 19.29
N GLU A 302 0.29 4.91 20.25
CA GLU A 302 -0.22 4.49 21.57
C GLU A 302 -1.69 4.12 21.50
N LYS A 303 -2.50 4.92 20.78
CA LYS A 303 -3.91 4.61 20.49
C LYS A 303 -4.05 3.22 19.84
N ALA A 304 -3.21 2.92 18.85
CA ALA A 304 -3.18 1.60 18.21
C ALA A 304 -2.84 0.44 19.15
N ARG A 305 -2.03 0.68 20.19
CA ARG A 305 -1.61 -0.35 21.16
C ARG A 305 -2.56 -0.52 22.33
N SER A 306 -3.30 0.53 22.68
CA SER A 306 -4.23 0.52 23.81
C SER A 306 -5.42 -0.40 23.59
N GLY A 307 -5.73 -0.75 22.33
CA GLY A 307 -6.89 -1.58 22.00
C GLY A 307 -8.21 -0.94 22.44
N GLU A 308 -8.24 0.37 22.70
CA GLU A 308 -9.48 1.09 22.99
C GLU A 308 -10.34 1.13 21.73
N ASP A 309 -11.15 0.09 21.55
CA ASP A 309 -12.30 0.07 20.66
C ASP A 309 -13.15 1.29 20.98
N GLN A 310 -13.18 2.26 20.07
CA GLN A 310 -14.24 3.26 20.13
C GLN A 310 -15.57 2.53 19.87
N PRO A 311 -16.59 2.73 20.71
CA PRO A 311 -17.89 2.10 20.48
C PRO A 311 -18.45 2.66 19.17
N HIS A 312 -18.84 1.76 18.27
CA HIS A 312 -19.61 2.09 17.07
C HIS A 312 -20.82 2.95 17.47
N GLY A 313 -20.87 4.18 16.96
CA GLY A 313 -22.04 5.06 16.94
C GLY A 313 -22.60 5.17 15.53
#